data_AF-A0A9E2EHW6-F1
#
_entry.id   AF-A0A9E2EHW6-F1
#
_cell.length_a   1.000
_cell.length_b   1.000
_cell.length_c   1.000
_cell.angle_alpha   90.00
_cell.angle_beta   90.00
_cell.angle_gamma   90.00
#
_symmetry.space_group_name_H-M   'P 1'
#
loop_
_entity.id
_entity.type
_entity.pdbx_description
1 polymer ?
#
loop_
_entity_poly.entity_id
_entity_poly.type
_entity_poly.pdbx_seq_one_letter_code
_entity_poly.pdbx_strand_id
1 'polypeptide(L)'
;MSKELSDLEKTLERTKKEFLTTAKRATRELDRRRKKLRTEISRANARAKRARTQLQKKTERLANTTAAKAKRELRKQIRGLEKMLDGAKDDAVQLRKDLAPVMDDLASARDHLSHALHIDKALQKVRRQLASKKKPKKKAAKKKAAKKKVAKKKTAKKKVTKKKVAKKKVAKKKATKKKATKKRTAKKKAAKKKVTRKKAA
;
A
#
# COMPACT_ATOMS: atom_id res chain seq x y z
N MET A 1 -39.41 -4.29 24.71
CA MET A 1 -37.98 -4.19 25.02
C MET A 1 -37.92 -3.52 26.38
N SER A 2 -37.41 -4.19 27.42
CA SER A 2 -37.22 -3.58 28.74
C SER A 2 -36.27 -2.38 28.63
N LYS A 3 -36.40 -1.39 29.53
CA LYS A 3 -35.53 -0.20 29.55
C LYS A 3 -34.04 -0.60 29.57
N GLU A 4 -33.73 -1.63 30.36
CA GLU A 4 -32.40 -2.26 30.47
C GLU A 4 -31.84 -2.72 29.12
N LEU A 5 -32.65 -3.37 28.28
CA LEU A 5 -32.23 -3.85 26.96
C LEU A 5 -31.88 -2.69 26.01
N SER A 6 -32.64 -1.60 26.09
CA SER A 6 -32.36 -0.36 25.34
C SER A 6 -31.06 0.30 25.80
N ASP A 7 -30.80 0.31 27.11
CA ASP A 7 -29.59 0.94 27.65
C ASP A 7 -28.34 0.11 27.36
N LEU A 8 -28.44 -1.22 27.38
CA LEU A 8 -27.40 -2.13 26.88
C LEU A 8 -27.12 -1.94 25.38
N GLU A 9 -28.15 -1.72 24.55
CA GLU A 9 -27.94 -1.42 23.12
C GLU A 9 -27.18 -0.09 22.92
N LYS A 10 -27.51 0.94 23.69
CA LYS A 10 -26.83 2.24 23.63
C LYS A 10 -25.39 2.16 24.10
N THR A 11 -25.11 1.46 25.20
CA THR A 11 -23.74 1.29 25.70
C THR A 11 -22.90 0.53 24.69
N LEU A 12 -23.41 -0.56 24.11
CA LEU A 12 -22.74 -1.33 23.07
C LEU A 12 -22.45 -0.49 21.81
N GLU A 13 -23.36 0.41 21.42
CA GLU A 13 -23.09 1.35 20.32
C GLU A 13 -21.99 2.36 20.63
N ARG A 14 -21.96 2.89 21.85
CA ARG A 14 -20.94 3.85 22.28
C ARG A 14 -19.57 3.18 22.33
N THR A 15 -19.44 2.04 23.02
CA THR A 15 -18.19 1.30 23.14
C THR A 15 -17.66 0.87 21.77
N LYS A 16 -18.53 0.44 20.87
CA LYS A 16 -18.14 0.11 19.48
C LYS A 16 -17.60 1.33 18.73
N LYS A 17 -18.27 2.48 18.83
CA LYS A 17 -17.81 3.72 18.15
C LYS A 17 -16.44 4.13 18.69
N GLU A 18 -16.28 4.10 20.02
CA GLU A 18 -15.02 4.37 20.70
C GLU A 18 -13.92 3.39 20.29
N PHE A 19 -14.22 2.09 20.24
CA PHE A 19 -13.27 1.08 19.78
C PHE A 19 -12.83 1.32 18.32
N LEU A 20 -13.77 1.66 17.43
CA LEU A 20 -13.43 1.96 16.04
C LEU A 20 -12.63 3.25 15.90
N THR A 21 -12.91 4.29 16.70
CA THR A 21 -12.15 5.55 16.64
C THR A 21 -10.74 5.37 17.19
N THR A 22 -10.59 4.66 18.31
CA THR A 22 -9.28 4.35 18.90
C THR A 22 -8.45 3.47 17.98
N ALA A 23 -9.02 2.40 17.41
CA ALA A 23 -8.31 1.54 16.44
C ALA A 23 -7.88 2.31 15.18
N LYS A 24 -8.72 3.19 14.65
CA LYS A 24 -8.36 4.07 13.52
C LYS A 24 -7.28 5.08 13.89
N ARG A 25 -7.29 5.60 15.13
CA ARG A 25 -6.27 6.53 15.61
C ARG A 25 -4.93 5.82 15.77
N ALA A 26 -4.91 4.66 16.44
CA ALA A 26 -3.72 3.84 16.65
C ALA A 26 -3.06 3.44 15.32
N THR A 27 -3.84 2.93 14.36
CA THR A 27 -3.34 2.58 13.02
C THR A 27 -2.74 3.79 12.29
N ARG A 28 -3.37 4.98 12.36
CA ARG A 28 -2.84 6.22 11.77
C ARG A 28 -1.54 6.67 12.43
N GLU A 29 -1.43 6.57 13.76
CA GLU A 29 -0.24 6.93 14.51
C GLU A 29 0.93 6.02 14.17
N LEU A 30 0.71 4.70 14.12
CA LEU A 30 1.70 3.73 13.64
C LEU A 30 2.12 4.00 12.20
N ASP A 31 1.17 4.30 11.30
CA ASP A 31 1.49 4.65 9.90
C ASP A 31 2.33 5.94 9.80
N ARG A 32 2.10 6.92 10.68
CA ARG A 32 2.93 8.14 10.76
C ARG A 32 4.34 7.83 11.26
N ARG A 33 4.47 7.05 12.34
CA ARG A 33 5.78 6.61 12.89
C ARG A 33 6.56 5.85 11.83
N ARG A 34 5.93 4.88 11.17
CA ARG A 34 6.49 4.11 10.04
C ARG A 34 7.03 5.02 8.94
N LYS A 35 6.26 6.03 8.53
CA LYS A 35 6.66 6.98 7.48
C LYS A 35 7.87 7.81 7.92
N LYS A 36 7.88 8.33 9.14
CA LYS A 36 9.01 9.10 9.70
C LYS A 36 10.30 8.27 9.70
N LEU A 37 10.28 7.08 10.29
CA LEU A 37 11.42 6.17 10.32
C LEU A 37 11.92 5.81 8.91
N ARG A 38 11.03 5.52 7.96
CA ARG A 38 11.43 5.29 6.56
C ARG A 38 12.11 6.52 5.93
N THR A 39 11.62 7.73 6.20
CA THR A 39 12.27 8.94 5.69
C THR A 39 13.64 9.17 6.33
N GLU A 40 13.80 8.86 7.61
CA GLU A 40 15.08 8.96 8.32
C GLU A 40 16.09 7.94 7.78
N ILE A 41 15.69 6.69 7.56
CA ILE A 41 16.52 5.66 6.91
C ILE A 41 16.96 6.14 5.52
N SER A 42 16.04 6.71 4.73
CA SER A 42 16.36 7.25 3.40
C SER A 42 17.39 8.39 3.48
N ARG A 43 17.23 9.31 4.44
CA ARG A 43 18.18 10.40 4.68
C ARG A 43 19.54 9.88 5.14
N ALA A 44 19.60 8.91 6.05
CA ALA A 44 20.83 8.27 6.50
C ALA A 44 21.56 7.58 5.33
N ASN A 45 20.84 6.81 4.51
CA ASN A 45 21.39 6.20 3.30
C ASN A 45 21.91 7.25 2.30
N ALA A 46 21.21 8.37 2.14
CA ALA A 46 21.64 9.47 1.28
C ALA A 46 22.92 10.13 1.80
N ARG A 47 23.04 10.35 3.11
CA ARG A 47 24.27 10.84 3.76
C ARG A 47 25.42 9.86 3.55
N ALA A 48 25.21 8.58 3.80
CA ALA A 48 26.20 7.53 3.56
C ALA A 48 26.65 7.50 2.09
N LYS A 49 25.71 7.64 1.13
CA LYS A 49 26.05 7.72 -0.30
C LYS A 49 26.93 8.93 -0.61
N ARG A 50 26.62 10.11 -0.07
CA ARG A 50 27.43 11.33 -0.25
C ARG A 50 28.81 11.19 0.37
N ALA A 51 28.91 10.62 1.58
CA ALA A 51 30.18 10.35 2.24
C ALA A 51 31.05 9.39 1.41
N ARG A 52 30.47 8.32 0.85
CA ARG A 52 31.17 7.39 -0.06
C ARG A 52 31.70 8.09 -1.30
N THR A 53 30.91 8.93 -1.98
CA THR A 53 31.38 9.60 -3.19
C THR A 53 32.47 10.63 -2.89
N GLN A 54 32.38 11.34 -1.76
CA GLN A 54 33.44 12.24 -1.32
C GLN A 54 34.72 11.48 -0.95
N LEU A 55 34.58 10.33 -0.28
CA LEU A 55 35.70 9.47 0.07
C LEU A 55 36.41 8.93 -1.17
N GLN A 56 35.67 8.48 -2.20
CA GLN A 56 36.22 8.09 -3.50
C GLN A 56 37.01 9.23 -4.14
N LYS A 57 36.42 10.43 -4.25
CA LYS A 57 37.11 11.59 -4.82
C LYS A 57 38.38 11.98 -4.04
N LYS A 58 38.36 11.90 -2.70
CA LYS A 58 39.53 12.24 -1.88
C LYS A 58 40.61 11.17 -1.92
N THR A 59 40.24 9.90 -2.04
CA THR A 59 41.20 8.79 -2.20
C THR A 59 41.88 8.84 -3.57
N GLU A 60 41.15 9.16 -4.64
CA GLU A 60 41.73 9.44 -5.97
C GLU A 60 42.71 10.62 -5.93
N ARG A 61 42.33 11.73 -5.27
CA ARG A 61 43.24 12.87 -5.08
C ARG A 61 44.48 12.49 -4.28
N LEU A 62 44.33 11.69 -3.22
CA LEU A 62 45.45 11.22 -2.42
C LEU A 62 46.46 10.42 -3.27
N ALA A 63 45.96 9.56 -4.15
CA ALA A 63 46.79 8.75 -5.06
C ALA A 63 47.59 9.63 -6.05
N ASN A 64 46.98 10.70 -6.56
CA ASN A 64 47.61 11.56 -7.58
C ASN A 64 48.51 12.66 -6.98
N THR A 65 48.37 12.97 -5.70
CA THR A 65 49.20 14.00 -5.04
C THR A 65 50.62 13.50 -4.77
N THR A 66 51.62 14.35 -4.92
CA THR A 66 53.03 14.04 -4.60
C THR A 66 53.50 14.73 -3.32
N ALA A 67 52.98 15.92 -3.01
CA ALA A 67 53.36 16.70 -1.83
C ALA A 67 52.98 16.03 -0.50
N ALA A 68 53.96 15.81 0.37
CA ALA A 68 53.80 15.10 1.65
C ALA A 68 52.80 15.78 2.61
N LYS A 69 52.84 17.13 2.71
CA LYS A 69 51.92 17.91 3.55
C LYS A 69 50.46 17.75 3.07
N ALA A 70 50.23 17.80 1.76
CA ALA A 70 48.90 17.60 1.16
C ALA A 70 48.39 16.17 1.39
N LYS A 71 49.25 15.15 1.25
CA LYS A 71 48.91 13.75 1.56
C LYS A 71 48.45 13.59 3.01
N ARG A 72 49.17 14.19 3.96
CA ARG A 72 48.83 14.11 5.39
C ARG A 72 47.44 14.69 5.67
N GLU A 73 47.13 15.84 5.09
CA GLU A 73 45.81 16.48 5.24
C GLU A 73 44.70 15.67 4.57
N LEU A 74 44.91 15.16 3.36
CA LEU A 74 43.94 14.28 2.69
C LEU A 74 43.65 13.01 3.50
N ARG A 75 44.67 12.39 4.11
CA ARG A 75 44.48 11.22 4.99
C ARG A 75 43.66 11.56 6.24
N LYS A 76 43.87 12.73 6.86
CA LYS A 76 43.02 13.19 7.99
C LYS A 76 41.57 13.37 7.55
N GLN A 77 41.36 14.00 6.40
CA GLN A 77 40.02 14.23 5.85
C GLN A 77 39.33 12.92 5.46
N ILE A 78 40.04 11.94 4.90
CA ILE A 78 39.52 10.61 4.58
C ILE A 78 39.08 9.90 5.86
N ARG A 79 39.93 9.86 6.90
CA ARG A 79 39.55 9.28 8.21
C ARG A 79 38.30 9.93 8.80
N GLY A 80 38.14 11.24 8.66
CA GLY A 80 36.92 11.94 9.07
C GLY A 80 35.69 11.47 8.29
N LEU A 81 35.80 11.34 6.97
CA LEU A 81 34.72 10.84 6.12
C LEU A 81 34.38 9.36 6.37
N GLU A 82 35.37 8.53 6.70
CA GLU A 82 35.17 7.13 7.11
C GLU A 82 34.31 7.06 8.36
N LYS A 83 34.67 7.81 9.40
CA LYS A 83 33.86 7.90 10.64
C LYS A 83 32.45 8.38 10.37
N MET A 84 32.27 9.41 9.53
CA MET A 84 30.94 9.89 9.15
C MET A 84 30.15 8.85 8.37
N LEU A 85 30.81 8.08 7.50
CA LEU A 85 30.19 7.02 6.73
C LEU A 85 29.73 5.87 7.63
N ASP A 86 30.56 5.47 8.58
CA ASP A 86 30.25 4.39 9.50
C ASP A 86 29.13 4.79 10.45
N GLY A 87 29.18 5.99 11.04
CA GLY A 87 28.07 6.53 11.82
C GLY A 87 26.75 6.58 11.05
N ALA A 88 26.78 7.01 9.78
CA ALA A 88 25.56 7.03 8.94
C ALA A 88 25.03 5.63 8.60
N LYS A 89 25.90 4.60 8.53
CA LYS A 89 25.46 3.21 8.37
C LYS A 89 24.85 2.68 9.66
N ASP A 90 25.48 2.96 10.79
CA ASP A 90 25.02 2.52 12.11
C ASP A 90 23.65 3.14 12.44
N ASP A 91 23.49 4.43 12.19
CA ASP A 91 22.19 5.12 12.27
C ASP A 91 21.13 4.41 11.41
N ALA A 92 21.48 4.08 10.16
CA ALA A 92 20.56 3.39 9.25
C ALA A 92 20.22 1.97 9.74
N VAL A 93 21.13 1.29 10.43
CA VAL A 93 20.89 -0.02 11.05
C VAL A 93 19.97 0.12 12.25
N GLN A 94 20.22 1.08 13.15
CA GLN A 94 19.38 1.31 14.32
C GLN A 94 17.96 1.70 13.91
N LEU A 95 17.81 2.64 12.97
CA LEU A 95 16.49 3.03 12.47
C LEU A 95 15.73 1.87 11.81
N ARG A 96 16.43 0.89 11.21
CA ARG A 96 15.79 -0.33 10.69
C ARG A 96 15.34 -1.27 11.81
N LYS A 97 16.11 -1.38 12.89
CA LYS A 97 15.71 -2.14 14.08
C LYS A 97 14.46 -1.53 14.72
N ASP A 98 14.40 -0.20 14.85
CA ASP A 98 13.24 0.51 15.38
C ASP A 98 12.01 0.41 14.46
N LEU A 99 12.24 0.28 13.15
CA LEU A 99 11.17 0.15 12.18
C LEU A 99 10.48 -1.22 12.22
N ALA A 100 11.20 -2.29 12.54
CA ALA A 100 10.66 -3.64 12.58
C ALA A 100 9.43 -3.78 13.48
N PRO A 101 9.48 -3.46 14.79
CA PRO A 101 8.31 -3.59 15.66
C PRO A 101 7.16 -2.68 15.22
N VAL A 102 7.46 -1.48 14.72
CA VAL A 102 6.42 -0.56 14.20
C VAL A 102 5.70 -1.15 12.98
N MET A 103 6.36 -1.98 12.17
CA MET A 103 5.71 -2.66 11.06
C MET A 103 4.82 -3.80 11.53
N ASP A 104 5.27 -4.57 12.52
CA ASP A 104 4.55 -5.71 13.07
C ASP A 104 3.30 -5.26 13.84
N ASP A 105 3.44 -4.22 14.67
CA ASP A 105 2.33 -3.57 15.36
C ASP A 105 1.30 -3.03 14.37
N LEU A 106 1.77 -2.46 13.27
CA LEU A 106 0.92 -1.88 12.24
C LEU A 106 0.19 -2.95 11.41
N ALA A 107 0.82 -4.10 11.17
CA ALA A 107 0.17 -5.25 10.56
C ALA A 107 -0.96 -5.76 11.49
N SER A 108 -0.63 -6.03 12.75
CA SER A 108 -1.59 -6.46 13.77
C SER A 108 -2.75 -5.48 13.92
N ALA A 109 -2.46 -4.17 14.03
CA ALA A 109 -3.47 -3.14 14.17
C ALA A 109 -4.39 -3.03 12.93
N ARG A 110 -3.87 -3.28 11.72
CA ARG A 110 -4.67 -3.33 10.49
C ARG A 110 -5.58 -4.54 10.45
N ASP A 111 -5.09 -5.69 10.89
CA ASP A 111 -5.90 -6.90 10.96
C ASP A 111 -7.02 -6.73 11.98
N HIS A 112 -6.74 -6.22 13.18
CA HIS A 112 -7.77 -5.94 14.17
C HIS A 112 -8.79 -4.90 13.66
N LEU A 113 -8.34 -3.83 13.02
CA LEU A 113 -9.25 -2.84 12.43
C LEU A 113 -10.11 -3.46 11.33
N SER A 114 -9.55 -4.34 10.50
CA SER A 114 -10.30 -5.07 9.48
C SER A 114 -11.39 -5.91 10.13
N HIS A 115 -11.07 -6.73 11.13
CA HIS A 115 -12.05 -7.53 11.86
C HIS A 115 -13.14 -6.66 12.49
N ALA A 116 -12.77 -5.54 13.12
CA ALA A 116 -13.70 -4.59 13.71
C ALA A 116 -14.70 -4.02 12.69
N LEU A 117 -14.22 -3.66 11.49
CA LEU A 117 -15.06 -3.16 10.40
C LEU A 117 -15.97 -4.25 9.80
N HIS A 118 -15.48 -5.49 9.73
CA HIS A 118 -16.31 -6.63 9.31
C HIS A 118 -17.44 -6.89 10.30
N ILE A 119 -17.14 -6.89 11.60
CA ILE A 119 -18.14 -7.02 12.68
C ILE A 119 -19.15 -5.86 12.61
N ASP A 120 -18.69 -4.62 12.44
CA ASP A 120 -19.56 -3.45 12.28
C ASP A 120 -20.55 -3.63 11.13
N LYS A 121 -20.05 -4.06 9.97
CA LYS A 121 -20.86 -4.34 8.77
C LYS A 121 -21.85 -5.49 8.99
N ALA A 122 -21.43 -6.55 9.67
CA ALA A 122 -22.30 -7.69 10.01
C ALA A 122 -23.44 -7.25 10.95
N LEU A 123 -23.13 -6.52 12.02
CA LEU A 123 -24.12 -5.95 12.94
C LEU A 123 -25.09 -5.00 12.21
N GLN A 124 -24.59 -4.17 11.30
CA GLN A 124 -25.45 -3.29 10.50
C GLN A 124 -26.41 -4.10 9.60
N LYS A 125 -25.95 -5.22 9.02
CA LYS A 125 -26.79 -6.11 8.22
C LYS A 125 -27.89 -6.75 9.08
N VAL A 126 -27.55 -7.26 10.27
CA VAL A 126 -28.52 -7.82 11.22
C VAL A 126 -29.56 -6.77 11.63
N ARG A 127 -29.13 -5.55 11.95
CA ARG A 127 -30.05 -4.43 12.27
C ARG A 127 -31.01 -4.12 11.13
N ARG A 128 -30.54 -4.11 9.88
CA ARG A 128 -31.41 -3.92 8.69
C ARG A 128 -32.43 -5.04 8.55
N GLN A 129 -32.04 -6.29 8.78
CA GLN A 129 -32.95 -7.43 8.75
C GLN A 129 -34.01 -7.33 9.85
N LEU A 130 -33.62 -7.00 11.10
CA LEU A 130 -34.54 -6.81 12.21
C LEU A 130 -35.51 -5.64 11.96
N ALA A 131 -35.02 -4.51 11.45
CA ALA A 131 -35.85 -3.37 11.07
C ALA A 131 -36.83 -3.70 9.93
N SER A 132 -36.43 -4.54 8.97
CA SER A 132 -37.31 -5.00 7.89
C SER A 132 -38.39 -5.99 8.38
N LYS A 133 -38.09 -6.81 9.39
CA LYS A 133 -39.05 -7.73 10.03
C LYS A 133 -40.05 -7.03 10.96
N LYS A 134 -39.63 -5.94 11.64
CA LYS A 134 -40.50 -5.13 12.53
C LYS A 134 -41.49 -4.24 11.79
N LYS A 135 -41.35 -4.03 10.47
CA LYS A 135 -42.41 -3.36 9.70
C LYS A 135 -43.60 -4.33 9.58
N PRO A 136 -44.82 -3.94 9.99
CA PRO A 136 -45.99 -4.77 9.71
C PRO A 136 -46.04 -4.94 8.18
N LYS A 137 -46.09 -6.19 7.71
CA LYS A 137 -46.58 -6.47 6.37
C LYS A 137 -47.97 -5.82 6.31
N LYS A 138 -48.09 -4.64 5.70
CA LYS A 138 -49.38 -4.14 5.24
C LYS A 138 -49.88 -5.24 4.30
N LYS A 139 -50.74 -6.13 4.81
CA LYS A 139 -51.53 -7.03 3.97
C LYS A 139 -52.25 -6.09 3.02
N ALA A 140 -51.85 -6.08 1.74
CA ALA A 140 -52.63 -5.44 0.72
C ALA A 140 -53.98 -6.17 0.70
N ALA A 141 -54.97 -5.57 1.37
CA ALA A 141 -56.34 -6.00 1.26
C ALA A 141 -56.67 -5.96 -0.24
N LYS A 142 -56.89 -7.13 -0.84
CA LYS A 142 -57.54 -7.30 -2.14
C LYS A 142 -58.93 -6.67 -2.02
N LYS A 143 -59.04 -5.35 -2.19
CA LYS A 143 -60.32 -4.70 -2.44
C LYS A 143 -60.75 -5.12 -3.84
N LYS A 144 -61.72 -6.03 -3.92
CA LYS A 144 -62.53 -6.25 -5.12
C LYS A 144 -63.12 -4.89 -5.52
N ALA A 145 -62.58 -4.27 -6.56
CA ALA A 145 -63.20 -3.11 -7.19
C ALA A 145 -63.98 -3.62 -8.41
N ALA A 146 -65.29 -3.43 -8.34
CA ALA A 146 -66.26 -3.80 -9.35
C ALA A 146 -65.91 -3.18 -10.72
N LYS A 147 -66.18 -3.95 -11.78
CA LYS A 147 -66.21 -3.47 -13.17
C LYS A 147 -67.16 -2.27 -13.26
N LYS A 148 -66.63 -1.08 -13.54
CA LYS A 148 -67.41 0.02 -14.12
C LYS A 148 -66.85 0.29 -15.52
N LYS A 149 -67.63 -0.12 -16.53
CA LYS A 149 -67.45 0.32 -17.92
C LYS A 149 -67.65 1.84 -17.96
N VAL A 150 -66.89 2.55 -18.81
CA VAL A 150 -67.39 3.47 -19.86
C VAL A 150 -66.26 4.38 -20.42
N ALA A 151 -66.29 4.49 -21.75
CA ALA A 151 -65.80 5.52 -22.68
C ALA A 151 -64.29 5.80 -22.88
N LYS A 152 -63.86 5.47 -24.10
CA LYS A 152 -62.74 6.05 -24.87
C LYS A 152 -62.78 7.59 -24.86
N LYS A 153 -61.61 8.23 -24.70
CA LYS A 153 -61.30 9.51 -25.37
C LYS A 153 -59.90 9.45 -25.99
N LYS A 154 -59.82 9.81 -27.26
CA LYS A 154 -58.68 9.70 -28.19
C LYS A 154 -57.71 10.89 -28.06
N THR A 155 -56.44 10.62 -28.44
CA THR A 155 -55.38 11.52 -28.98
C THR A 155 -54.80 12.60 -28.05
N ALA A 156 -53.49 12.91 -28.04
CA ALA A 156 -52.52 12.96 -29.12
C ALA A 156 -51.07 12.63 -28.70
N LYS A 157 -50.30 12.07 -29.63
CA LYS A 157 -48.84 11.89 -29.57
C LYS A 157 -48.15 13.25 -29.45
N LYS A 158 -47.22 13.41 -28.49
CA LYS A 158 -46.11 14.36 -28.62
C LYS A 158 -44.78 13.67 -28.25
N LYS A 159 -43.92 13.55 -29.27
CA LYS A 159 -42.54 13.03 -29.21
C LYS A 159 -41.69 13.93 -28.31
N VAL A 160 -40.94 13.36 -27.35
CA VAL A 160 -39.65 13.93 -26.90
C VAL A 160 -38.65 12.78 -26.63
N THR A 161 -37.75 12.62 -27.59
CA THR A 161 -36.36 12.10 -27.54
C THR A 161 -35.97 11.00 -26.54
N LYS A 162 -35.85 9.76 -27.05
CA LYS A 162 -34.96 8.72 -26.50
C LYS A 162 -33.51 9.20 -26.54
N LYS A 163 -32.97 9.66 -25.40
CA LYS A 163 -31.53 9.85 -25.24
C LYS A 163 -30.87 8.48 -25.10
N LYS A 164 -30.30 7.99 -26.20
CA LYS A 164 -29.40 6.81 -26.25
C LYS A 164 -28.21 7.06 -25.32
N VAL A 165 -28.12 6.35 -24.20
CA VAL A 165 -26.84 6.21 -23.47
C VAL A 165 -26.17 4.95 -23.98
N ALA A 166 -25.02 5.15 -24.62
CA ALA A 166 -24.21 4.14 -25.26
C ALA A 166 -23.84 3.01 -24.27
N LYS A 167 -24.25 1.78 -24.61
CA LYS A 167 -23.64 0.55 -24.07
C LYS A 167 -22.18 0.53 -24.50
N LYS A 168 -21.27 0.96 -23.62
CA LYS A 168 -19.83 0.79 -23.81
C LYS A 168 -19.53 -0.71 -23.72
N LYS A 169 -19.34 -1.34 -24.88
CA LYS A 169 -18.92 -2.74 -25.02
C LYS A 169 -17.58 -2.92 -24.29
N VAL A 170 -17.57 -3.78 -23.27
CA VAL A 170 -16.34 -4.31 -22.68
C VAL A 170 -15.71 -5.23 -23.72
N ALA A 171 -14.62 -4.79 -24.34
CA ALA A 171 -13.81 -5.64 -25.19
C ALA A 171 -13.17 -6.74 -24.33
N LYS A 172 -13.67 -7.97 -24.49
CA LYS A 172 -12.98 -9.20 -24.06
C LYS A 172 -11.58 -9.20 -24.71
N LYS A 173 -10.54 -8.83 -23.94
CA LYS A 173 -9.16 -9.11 -24.33
C LYS A 173 -8.98 -10.63 -24.29
N LYS A 174 -8.91 -11.23 -25.49
CA LYS A 174 -8.54 -12.62 -25.71
C LYS A 174 -7.15 -12.88 -25.11
N ALA A 175 -7.06 -13.89 -24.26
CA ALA A 175 -5.80 -14.52 -23.89
C ALA A 175 -5.17 -15.11 -25.16
N THR A 176 -4.07 -14.53 -25.62
CA THR A 176 -3.19 -15.18 -26.59
C THR A 176 -2.08 -15.88 -25.82
N LYS A 177 -2.20 -17.21 -25.75
CA LYS A 177 -1.12 -18.15 -25.45
C LYS A 177 0.07 -17.79 -26.35
N LYS A 178 1.10 -17.13 -25.82
CA LYS A 178 2.39 -17.03 -26.51
C LYS A 178 3.06 -18.40 -26.43
N LYS A 179 3.10 -19.09 -27.57
CA LYS A 179 3.83 -20.33 -27.82
C LYS A 179 5.30 -20.16 -27.37
N ALA A 180 5.76 -21.14 -26.60
CA ALA A 180 7.18 -21.43 -26.43
C ALA A 180 7.81 -21.68 -27.80
N THR A 181 8.76 -20.84 -28.20
CA THR A 181 9.68 -21.14 -29.29
C THR A 181 11.02 -21.47 -28.66
N LYS A 182 11.31 -22.78 -28.58
CA LYS A 182 12.67 -23.30 -28.49
C LYS A 182 13.46 -22.71 -29.65
N LYS A 183 14.43 -21.82 -29.38
CA LYS A 183 15.42 -21.40 -30.37
C LYS A 183 16.80 -21.85 -29.91
N ARG A 184 17.24 -22.93 -30.58
CA ARG A 184 18.59 -23.49 -30.77
C ARG A 184 19.75 -22.86 -29.96
N THR A 185 20.41 -23.74 -29.21
CA THR A 185 21.82 -23.70 -28.86
C THR A 185 22.70 -23.42 -30.08
N ALA A 186 23.29 -22.23 -30.16
CA ALA A 186 24.46 -21.98 -31.00
C ALA A 186 25.71 -22.08 -30.13
N LYS A 187 26.36 -23.24 -30.22
CA LYS A 187 27.66 -23.58 -29.66
C LYS A 187 28.71 -22.68 -30.33
N LYS A 188 29.07 -21.53 -29.73
CA LYS A 188 30.18 -20.70 -30.23
C LYS A 188 31.48 -21.21 -29.61
N LYS A 189 32.35 -21.69 -30.50
CA LYS A 189 33.64 -22.34 -30.25
C LYS A 189 34.54 -21.53 -29.31
N ALA A 190 35.23 -22.26 -28.44
CA ALA A 190 36.37 -21.81 -27.67
C ALA A 190 37.49 -21.30 -28.59
N ALA A 191 37.93 -20.05 -28.40
CA ALA A 191 39.23 -19.59 -28.84
C ALA A 191 40.16 -19.61 -27.62
N LYS A 192 40.98 -20.68 -27.53
CA LYS A 192 42.13 -20.75 -26.63
C LYS A 192 43.08 -19.59 -26.98
N LYS A 193 43.18 -18.57 -26.13
CA LYS A 193 44.29 -17.61 -26.21
C LYS A 193 45.44 -18.12 -25.35
N LYS A 194 46.57 -18.39 -26.01
CA LYS A 194 47.82 -18.94 -25.47
C LYS A 194 48.30 -18.17 -24.24
N VAL A 195 48.64 -18.93 -23.21
CA VAL A 195 49.50 -18.54 -22.08
C VAL A 195 50.94 -18.45 -22.61
N THR A 196 51.54 -17.27 -22.63
CA THR A 196 53.00 -17.13 -22.67
C THR A 196 53.50 -16.98 -21.25
N ARG A 197 53.98 -18.08 -20.68
CA ARG A 197 54.91 -18.08 -19.55
C ARG A 197 56.17 -17.31 -19.99
N LYS A 198 56.50 -16.20 -19.34
CA LYS A 198 57.91 -15.80 -19.18
C LYS A 198 58.33 -16.28 -17.79
N LYS A 199 59.21 -17.28 -17.77
CA LYS A 199 59.92 -17.74 -16.58
C LYS A 199 61.30 -17.08 -16.61
N ALA A 200 61.79 -16.76 -15.42
CA ALA A 200 63.12 -16.26 -15.13
C ALA A 200 64.22 -17.23 -15.63
N ALA A 201 65.26 -16.64 -16.20
CA ALA A 201 66.69 -16.93 -16.06
C ALA A 201 67.42 -15.71 -16.62
#